data_AF-A0A1F8R2S4-F1
#
_entry.id   AF-A0A1F8R2S4-F1
#
_cell.length_a   1.000
_cell.length_b   1.000
_cell.length_c   1.000
_cell.angle_alpha   90.00
_cell.angle_beta   90.00
_cell.angle_gamma   90.00
#
_symmetry.space_group_name_H-M   'P 1'
#
loop_
_entity.id
_entity.type
_entity.pdbx_description
1 polymer ?
#
loop_
_entity_poly.entity_id
_entity_poly.type
_entity_poly.pdbx_seq_one_letter_code
_entity_poly.pdbx_strand_id
1 'polypeptide(L)' 'MVARRAGQNFTFAELLYWFHIMQVVNPGSTYWNVAFGREKGEVEKDEEGLRTVWNFGKNVASVAKKLRG' A
#
# COMPACT_ATOMS: atom_id res chain seq x y z
N MET A 1 -20.54 -7.97 -0.99
CA MET A 1 -19.72 -6.73 -1.04
C MET A 1 -18.79 -6.82 -2.24
N VAL A 2 -18.70 -5.77 -3.05
CA VAL A 2 -17.99 -5.76 -4.34
C VAL A 2 -16.49 -5.99 -4.13
N ALA A 3 -16.05 -7.22 -4.41
CA ALA A 3 -14.70 -7.76 -4.19
C ALA A 3 -13.70 -7.35 -5.29
N ARG A 4 -13.75 -6.10 -5.78
CA ARG A 4 -12.86 -5.68 -6.88
C ARG A 4 -11.51 -5.12 -6.38
N ARG A 5 -11.45 -4.56 -5.16
CA ARG A 5 -10.22 -4.02 -4.55
C ARG A 5 -10.23 -3.97 -3.02
N ALA A 6 -11.41 -3.75 -2.44
CA ALA A 6 -11.59 -3.61 -0.99
C ALA A 6 -11.68 -4.93 -0.21
N GLY A 7 -11.74 -6.08 -0.89
CA GLY A 7 -11.93 -7.39 -0.24
C GLY A 7 -10.78 -7.82 0.69
N GLN A 8 -9.60 -7.22 0.53
CA GLN A 8 -8.42 -7.47 1.37
C GLN A 8 -8.10 -6.32 2.34
N ASN A 9 -8.96 -5.30 2.41
CA ASN A 9 -8.73 -4.15 3.29
C ASN A 9 -8.66 -4.55 4.76
N PHE A 10 -9.40 -5.58 5.17
CA PHE A 10 -9.41 -6.04 6.55
C PHE A 10 -8.06 -6.65 6.93
N THR A 11 -7.55 -7.59 6.12
CA THR A 11 -6.20 -8.16 6.28
C THR A 11 -5.11 -7.10 6.24
N PHE A 12 -5.24 -6.12 5.34
CA PHE A 12 -4.32 -4.99 5.30
C PHE A 12 -4.38 -4.14 6.58
N ALA A 13 -5.57 -3.84 7.09
CA ALA A 13 -5.76 -3.10 8.33
C ALA A 13 -5.20 -3.84 9.56
N GLU A 14 -5.33 -5.17 9.62
CA GLU A 14 -4.73 -6.00 10.66
C GLU A 14 -3.20 -5.85 10.70
N LEU A 15 -2.55 -5.82 9.54
CA LEU A 15 -1.10 -5.54 9.45
C LEU A 15 -0.76 -4.12 9.89
N LEU A 16 -1.58 -3.13 9.53
CA LEU A 16 -1.37 -1.74 9.98
C LEU A 16 -1.46 -1.61 11.50
N TYR A 17 -2.37 -2.31 12.16
CA TYR A 17 -2.45 -2.34 13.61
C TYR A 17 -1.19 -2.90 14.24
N TRP A 18 -0.64 -3.98 13.68
CA TRP A 18 0.63 -4.53 14.15
C TRP A 18 1.80 -3.54 14.01
N PHE A 19 1.90 -2.87 12.85
CA PHE A 19 2.94 -1.85 12.64
C PHE A 19 2.79 -0.66 13.61
N HIS A 20 1.57 -0.31 13.99
CA HIS A 20 1.33 0.73 14.98
C HIS A 20 1.83 0.34 16.37
N ILE A 21 1.61 -0.92 16.79
CA ILE A 21 2.16 -1.46 18.05
C ILE A 21 3.69 -1.43 18.04
N MET A 22 4.30 -1.74 16.89
CA MET A 22 5.75 -1.68 16.69
C MET A 22 6.32 -0.25 16.58
N GLN A 23 5.49 0.79 16.79
CA GLN A 23 5.87 2.20 16.68
C GLN A 23 6.42 2.59 15.30
N VAL A 24 6.00 1.88 14.24
CA VAL A 24 6.40 2.20 12.87
C VAL A 24 5.57 3.36 12.34
N VAL A 25 6.25 4.39 11.83
CA VAL A 25 5.59 5.49 11.09
C VAL A 25 5.21 4.98 9.71
N ASN A 26 3.90 4.82 9.46
CA ASN A 26 3.37 4.30 8.20
C ASN A 26 2.75 5.42 7.34
N PRO A 27 3.41 5.86 6.25
CA PRO A 27 2.86 6.90 5.39
C PRO A 27 1.74 6.36 4.50
N GLY A 28 0.69 7.16 4.29
CA GLY A 28 -0.39 6.80 3.38
C GLY A 28 0.00 6.76 1.89
N SER A 29 -0.96 6.39 1.06
CA SER A 29 -0.89 6.50 -0.40
C SER A 29 -2.21 7.01 -0.97
N THR A 30 -2.32 7.05 -2.30
CA THR A 30 -3.53 7.48 -3.01
C THR A 30 -4.71 6.52 -2.87
N TYR A 31 -4.48 5.27 -2.45
CA TYR A 31 -5.50 4.28 -2.09
C TYR A 31 -4.89 3.20 -1.19
N TRP A 32 -5.66 2.16 -0.85
CA TRP A 32 -5.12 0.95 -0.20
C TRP A 32 -3.98 0.38 -1.06
N ASN A 33 -2.82 0.10 -0.45
CA ASN A 33 -1.60 -0.35 -1.13
C ASN A 33 -1.70 -1.80 -1.60
N VAL A 34 -2.66 -2.07 -2.48
CA VAL A 34 -2.96 -3.40 -3.01
C VAL A 34 -3.03 -3.29 -4.53
N ALA A 35 -2.26 -4.14 -5.21
CA ALA A 35 -2.32 -4.33 -6.65
C ALA A 35 -2.86 -5.73 -6.96
N PHE A 36 -3.66 -5.85 -8.01
CA PHE A 36 -4.37 -7.08 -8.37
C PHE A 36 -3.82 -7.69 -9.65
N GLY A 37 -3.61 -9.00 -9.65
CA GLY A 37 -3.34 -9.82 -10.83
C GLY A 37 -3.78 -11.24 -10.51
N ARG A 38 -4.61 -11.85 -11.37
CA ARG A 38 -5.10 -13.21 -11.14
C ARG A 38 -4.06 -14.23 -11.58
N GLU A 39 -3.33 -13.90 -12.65
CA GLU A 39 -2.16 -14.65 -13.12
C GLU A 39 -0.87 -13.82 -13.04
N LYS A 40 0.28 -14.51 -13.08
CA LYS A 40 1.60 -13.87 -13.10
C LYS A 40 1.69 -12.94 -14.31
N GLY A 41 2.04 -11.67 -14.07
CA GLY A 41 2.16 -10.65 -15.12
C GLY A 41 0.88 -9.82 -15.37
N GLU A 42 -0.28 -10.24 -14.86
CA GLU A 42 -1.50 -9.41 -14.98
C GLU A 42 -1.48 -8.17 -14.10
N VAL A 43 -0.68 -8.19 -13.02
CA VAL A 43 -0.45 -7.03 -12.16
C VAL A 43 0.16 -5.85 -12.93
N GLU A 44 0.87 -6.12 -14.03
CA GLU A 44 1.43 -5.07 -14.90
C GLU A 44 0.33 -4.26 -15.61
N LYS A 45 -0.85 -4.87 -15.79
CA LYS A 45 -2.03 -4.22 -16.39
C LYS A 45 -2.85 -3.45 -15.34
N ASP A 46 -2.54 -3.62 -14.05
CA ASP A 46 -3.18 -2.88 -12.97
C ASP A 46 -2.49 -1.52 -12.76
N GLU A 47 -2.64 -0.63 -13.74
CA GLU A 47 -2.04 0.70 -13.73
C GLU A 47 -2.37 1.50 -12.47
N GLU A 48 -3.60 1.37 -11.97
CA GLU A 48 -4.03 2.05 -10.74
C GLU A 48 -3.33 1.47 -9.50
N GLY A 49 -3.09 0.16 -9.47
CA GLY A 49 -2.39 -0.54 -8.40
C GLY A 49 -0.91 -0.18 -8.38
N LEU A 50 -0.28 -0.23 -9.55
CA LEU A 50 1.11 0.18 -9.74
C LEU A 50 1.32 1.64 -9.34
N ARG A 51 0.44 2.55 -9.76
CA ARG A 51 0.49 3.96 -9.37
C ARG A 51 0.35 4.14 -7.86
N THR A 52 -0.54 3.38 -7.23
CA THR A 52 -0.72 3.43 -5.76
C THR A 52 0.52 2.94 -5.01
N VAL A 53 1.11 1.83 -5.43
CA VAL A 53 2.35 1.30 -4.83
C VAL A 53 3.52 2.26 -5.06
N TRP A 54 3.63 2.83 -6.26
CA TRP A 54 4.65 3.82 -6.59
C TRP A 54 4.55 5.09 -5.72
N ASN A 55 3.33 5.61 -5.52
CA ASN A 55 3.08 6.75 -4.65
C ASN A 55 3.42 6.46 -3.19
N PHE A 56 3.08 5.25 -2.71
CA PHE A 56 3.45 4.81 -1.36
C PHE A 56 4.97 4.82 -1.17
N GLY A 57 5.72 4.23 -2.10
CA GLY A 57 7.19 4.22 -2.05
C GLY A 57 7.80 5.64 -2.02
N LYS A 58 7.25 6.56 -2.82
CA LYS A 58 7.63 7.98 -2.78
C LYS A 58 7.35 8.62 -1.43
N ASN A 59 6.22 8.32 -0.81
CA ASN A 59 5.86 8.86 0.50
C ASN A 59 6.77 8.30 1.61
N VAL A 60 7.10 7.00 1.57
CA VAL A 60 8.11 6.37 2.44
C VAL A 60 9.46 7.07 2.31
N ALA A 61 9.95 7.26 1.07
CA ALA A 61 11.22 7.94 0.83
C ALA A 61 11.19 9.40 1.33
N SER A 62 10.09 10.11 1.13
CA SER A 62 9.90 11.49 1.60
C SER A 62 9.94 11.58 3.13
N VAL A 63 9.21 10.70 3.83
CA VAL A 63 9.25 10.64 5.30
C VAL A 63 10.64 10.27 5.79
N ALA A 64 11.26 9.24 5.23
CA ALA A 64 12.60 8.81 5.60
C ALA A 64 13.64 9.92 5.40
N LYS A 65 13.55 10.69 4.30
CA LYS A 65 14.42 11.84 4.04
C LYS A 65 14.23 12.93 5.07
N LYS A 66 12.98 13.29 5.40
CA LYS A 66 12.67 14.31 6.42
C LYS A 66 13.13 13.92 7.82
N LEU A 67 13.12 12.63 8.14
CA LEU A 67 13.58 12.11 9.43
C LEU A 67 15.11 11.96 9.51
N ARG A 68 15.81 11.89 8.37
CA ARG A 68 17.26 11.68 8.32
C ARG A 68 18.11 12.96 8.40
N GLY A 69 17.51 14.14 8.37
CA GLY A 69 18.22 15.43 8.36
C GLY A 69 18.79 15.75 6.99
#